data_AF-A0A6I3LR35-F1
#
_entry.id   AF-A0A6I3LR35-F1
#
_cell.length_a   1.000
_cell.length_b   1.000
_cell.length_c   1.000
_cell.angle_alpha   90.00
_cell.angle_beta   90.00
_cell.angle_gamma   90.00
#
_symmetry.space_group_name_H-M   'P 1'
#
loop_
_entity.id
_entity.type
_entity.pdbx_description
1 polymer ?
#
loop_
_entity_poly.entity_id
_entity_poly.type
_entity_poly.pdbx_seq_one_letter_code
_entity_poly.pdbx_strand_id
1 'polypeptide(L)'
;MSVIKDEKKLLSAIKRIDEKIDKNNDQKILAFFESLGLTEREDVPQNFLDWETILIVVPDRHISHELKYYKFSISRLFFVTNPYADKIHIYDFEEWKNVTRNKTQFQIREMMKTSFGGVKKANTENE
;
A
#
# COMPACT_ATOMS: atom_id res chain seq x y z
N MET A 1 -27.03 32.95 -10.54
CA MET A 1 -27.93 31.81 -10.24
C MET A 1 -27.07 30.60 -9.96
N SER A 2 -27.25 29.94 -8.81
CA SER A 2 -26.60 28.63 -8.59
C SER A 2 -27.30 27.59 -9.46
N VAL A 3 -26.52 26.80 -10.20
CA VAL A 3 -27.02 25.68 -11.03
C VAL A 3 -27.52 24.53 -10.14
N ILE A 4 -27.04 24.46 -8.90
CA ILE A 4 -27.31 23.36 -7.96
C ILE A 4 -28.40 23.80 -6.98
N LYS A 5 -29.48 23.01 -6.94
CA LYS A 5 -30.66 23.27 -6.09
C LYS A 5 -30.34 23.28 -4.59
N ASP A 6 -29.46 22.38 -4.14
CA ASP A 6 -29.04 22.28 -2.73
C ASP A 6 -27.60 21.72 -2.66
N GLU A 7 -26.64 22.62 -2.73
CA GLU A 7 -25.21 22.29 -2.74
C GLU A 7 -24.73 21.65 -1.43
N LYS A 8 -25.24 22.10 -0.28
CA LYS A 8 -24.87 21.55 1.02
C LYS A 8 -25.30 20.09 1.15
N LYS A 9 -26.53 19.78 0.71
CA LYS A 9 -27.03 18.40 0.70
C LYS A 9 -26.22 17.52 -0.25
N LEU A 10 -25.87 18.02 -1.43
CA LEU A 10 -25.02 17.30 -2.39
C LEU A 10 -23.64 16.99 -1.80
N LEU A 11 -22.93 17.98 -1.26
CA LEU A 11 -21.62 17.79 -0.65
C LEU A 11 -21.67 16.78 0.51
N SER A 12 -22.70 16.85 1.35
CA SER A 12 -22.89 15.89 2.44
C SER A 12 -23.16 14.47 1.94
N ALA A 13 -23.87 14.31 0.83
CA ALA A 13 -24.17 13.02 0.23
C ALA A 13 -22.91 12.41 -0.41
N ILE A 14 -22.12 13.20 -1.13
CA ILE A 14 -20.83 12.79 -1.71
C ILE A 14 -19.89 12.31 -0.59
N LYS A 15 -19.68 13.12 0.45
CA LYS A 15 -18.82 12.74 1.58
C LYS A 15 -19.22 11.39 2.21
N ARG A 16 -20.52 11.15 2.41
CA ARG A 16 -21.02 9.88 2.96
C ARG A 16 -20.81 8.70 2.01
N ILE A 17 -20.83 8.94 0.70
CA ILE A 17 -20.56 7.90 -0.31
C ILE A 17 -19.06 7.58 -0.28
N ASP A 18 -18.20 8.59 -0.25
CA ASP A 18 -16.75 8.41 -0.18
C ASP A 18 -16.36 7.62 1.07
N GLU A 19 -16.88 8.00 2.25
CA GLU A 19 -16.67 7.25 3.50
C GLU A 19 -17.09 5.77 3.41
N LYS A 20 -18.13 5.46 2.63
CA LYS A 20 -18.57 4.07 2.39
C LYS A 20 -17.64 3.36 1.41
N ILE A 21 -17.18 4.05 0.36
CA ILE A 21 -16.23 3.52 -0.60
C ILE A 21 -14.92 3.17 0.10
N ASP A 22 -14.43 4.05 0.98
CA ASP A 22 -13.20 3.83 1.75
C ASP A 22 -13.32 2.60 2.65
N LYS A 23 -14.41 2.50 3.43
CA LYS A 23 -14.67 1.32 4.26
C LYS A 23 -14.77 0.02 3.46
N ASN A 24 -15.44 0.06 2.30
CA ASN A 24 -15.52 -1.10 1.42
C ASN A 24 -14.14 -1.44 0.84
N ASN A 25 -13.29 -0.45 0.58
CA ASN A 25 -11.93 -0.69 0.12
C ASN A 25 -11.06 -1.29 1.21
N ASP A 26 -11.18 -0.85 2.47
CA ASP A 26 -10.48 -1.45 3.61
C ASP A 26 -10.84 -2.92 3.76
N GLN A 27 -12.13 -3.27 3.63
CA GLN A 27 -12.58 -4.65 3.64
C GLN A 27 -11.98 -5.48 2.49
N LYS A 28 -11.86 -4.89 1.28
CA LYS A 28 -11.18 -5.56 0.16
C LYS A 28 -9.71 -5.78 0.43
N ILE A 29 -9.01 -4.80 1.02
CA ILE A 29 -7.59 -4.92 1.39
C ILE A 29 -7.42 -6.05 2.41
N LEU A 30 -8.26 -6.09 3.46
CA LEU A 30 -8.23 -7.14 4.48
C LEU A 30 -8.45 -8.52 3.86
N ALA A 31 -9.52 -8.71 3.10
CA ALA A 31 -9.81 -9.99 2.45
C ALA A 31 -8.68 -10.44 1.51
N PHE A 32 -8.08 -9.48 0.79
CA PHE A 32 -6.93 -9.74 -0.06
C PHE A 32 -5.70 -10.17 0.75
N PHE A 33 -5.41 -9.50 1.86
CA PHE A 33 -4.26 -9.82 2.71
C PHE A 33 -4.44 -11.15 3.45
N GLU A 34 -5.65 -11.45 3.92
CA GLU A 34 -6.01 -12.75 4.48
C GLU A 34 -5.82 -13.86 3.45
N SER A 35 -6.25 -13.65 2.20
CA SER A 35 -6.09 -14.64 1.11
C SER A 35 -4.62 -14.97 0.80
N LEU A 36 -3.72 -14.02 1.10
CA LEU A 36 -2.27 -14.16 0.94
C LEU A 36 -1.56 -14.60 2.22
N GLY A 37 -2.29 -14.84 3.32
CA GLY A 37 -1.71 -15.17 4.63
C GLY A 37 -0.88 -14.03 5.24
N LEU A 38 -1.10 -12.78 4.84
CA LEU A 38 -0.33 -11.63 5.31
C LEU A 38 -0.79 -11.15 6.69
N THR A 39 -2.06 -11.32 7.04
CA THR A 39 -2.62 -10.85 8.32
C THR A 39 -2.14 -11.68 9.53
N GLU A 40 -1.68 -12.91 9.30
CA GLU A 40 -1.18 -13.81 10.34
C GLU A 40 0.34 -13.66 10.58
N ARG A 41 1.03 -12.91 9.72
CA ARG A 41 2.49 -12.76 9.76
C ARG A 41 2.91 -11.67 10.73
N GLU A 42 3.85 -11.99 11.61
CA GLU A 42 4.42 -11.05 12.58
C GLU A 42 5.14 -9.87 11.93
N ASP A 43 5.68 -10.05 10.72
CA ASP A 43 6.41 -9.01 10.00
C ASP A 43 5.51 -7.98 9.28
N VAL A 44 4.20 -8.17 9.34
CA VAL A 44 3.20 -7.29 8.72
C VAL A 44 2.65 -6.31 9.76
N PRO A 45 2.82 -4.98 9.57
CA PRO A 45 2.34 -3.99 10.55
C PRO A 45 0.82 -3.98 10.69
N GLN A 46 0.28 -4.17 11.89
CA GLN A 46 -1.18 -4.21 12.12
C GLN A 46 -1.94 -2.94 11.70
N ASN A 47 -1.24 -1.80 11.60
CA ASN A 47 -1.79 -0.51 11.22
C ASN A 47 -1.66 -0.18 9.72
N PHE A 48 -1.45 -1.18 8.86
CA PHE A 48 -1.30 -0.95 7.41
C PHE A 48 -2.52 -0.26 6.77
N LEU A 49 -3.70 -0.35 7.38
CA LEU A 49 -4.92 0.33 6.89
C LEU A 49 -4.88 1.84 7.08
N ASP A 50 -3.99 2.37 7.92
CA ASP A 50 -3.84 3.81 8.12
C ASP A 50 -3.01 4.46 6.99
N TRP A 51 -2.30 3.67 6.18
CA TRP A 51 -1.44 4.19 5.12
C TRP A 51 -2.26 4.66 3.92
N GLU A 52 -1.90 5.81 3.34
CA GLU A 52 -2.57 6.31 2.14
C GLU A 52 -2.44 5.32 0.98
N THR A 53 -1.24 4.75 0.78
CA THR A 53 -0.98 3.71 -0.21
C THR A 53 -0.05 2.66 0.38
N ILE A 54 -0.45 1.39 0.24
CA ILE A 54 0.33 0.24 0.66
C ILE A 54 1.22 -0.20 -0.49
N LEU A 55 2.53 -0.15 -0.29
CA LEU A 55 3.53 -0.71 -1.18
C LEU A 55 3.66 -2.20 -0.92
N ILE A 56 3.31 -3.02 -1.90
CA ILE A 56 3.45 -4.47 -1.89
C ILE A 56 4.65 -4.85 -2.76
N VAL A 57 5.66 -5.43 -2.13
CA VAL A 57 6.85 -5.93 -2.81
C VAL A 57 6.72 -7.43 -3.00
N VAL A 58 6.79 -7.88 -4.25
CA VAL A 58 6.66 -9.30 -4.62
C VAL A 58 8.00 -9.85 -5.11
N PRO A 59 8.34 -11.10 -4.79
CA PRO A 59 9.66 -11.66 -5.11
C PRO A 59 9.80 -12.00 -6.60
N ASP A 60 8.70 -12.42 -7.25
CA ASP A 60 8.75 -12.92 -8.61
C ASP A 60 7.74 -12.24 -9.55
N ARG A 61 8.07 -12.24 -10.85
CA ARG A 61 7.23 -11.66 -11.90
C ARG A 61 5.94 -12.45 -12.10
N HIS A 62 5.93 -13.76 -11.93
CA HIS A 62 4.72 -14.59 -12.03
C HIS A 62 3.69 -14.18 -10.98
N ILE A 63 4.11 -14.08 -9.72
CA ILE A 63 3.29 -13.57 -8.61
C ILE A 63 2.81 -12.15 -8.91
N SER A 64 3.70 -11.29 -9.40
CA SER A 64 3.32 -9.93 -9.82
C SER A 64 2.20 -9.92 -10.86
N HIS A 65 2.24 -10.82 -11.85
CA HIS A 65 1.20 -10.94 -12.87
C HIS A 65 -0.13 -11.42 -12.30
N GLU A 66 -0.12 -12.42 -11.42
CA GLU A 66 -1.34 -12.90 -10.75
C GLU A 66 -1.99 -11.79 -9.92
N LEU A 67 -1.18 -11.05 -9.17
CA LEU A 67 -1.67 -10.00 -8.27
C LEU A 67 -2.05 -8.70 -9.00
N LYS A 68 -1.54 -8.49 -10.22
CA LYS A 68 -1.78 -7.28 -11.02
C LYS A 68 -3.27 -7.00 -11.25
N TYR A 69 -4.10 -8.04 -11.34
CA TYR A 69 -5.53 -7.88 -11.53
C TYR A 69 -6.20 -7.16 -10.35
N TYR A 70 -5.78 -7.46 -9.12
CA TYR A 70 -6.38 -6.87 -7.92
C TYR A 70 -6.08 -5.38 -7.77
N LYS A 71 -4.99 -4.87 -8.36
CA LYS A 71 -4.68 -3.43 -8.42
C LYS A 71 -5.82 -2.60 -9.01
N PHE A 72 -6.61 -3.16 -9.93
CA PHE A 72 -7.74 -2.45 -10.55
C PHE A 72 -9.03 -2.55 -9.74
N SER A 73 -9.11 -3.51 -8.82
CA SER A 73 -10.31 -3.80 -8.02
C SER A 73 -10.23 -3.23 -6.59
N ILE A 74 -9.00 -2.98 -6.12
CA ILE A 74 -8.67 -2.51 -4.77
C ILE A 74 -7.83 -1.24 -4.94
N SER A 75 -8.33 -0.11 -4.44
CA SER A 75 -7.56 1.13 -4.42
C SER A 75 -6.50 1.07 -3.32
N ARG A 76 -5.53 2.01 -3.37
CA ARG A 76 -4.44 2.15 -2.39
C ARG A 76 -3.40 1.03 -2.39
N LEU A 77 -3.39 0.16 -3.39
CA LEU A 77 -2.33 -0.85 -3.56
C LEU A 77 -1.33 -0.46 -4.67
N PHE A 78 -0.05 -0.49 -4.34
CA PHE A 78 1.05 -0.29 -5.29
C PHE A 78 1.97 -1.50 -5.29
N PHE A 79 2.26 -2.07 -6.46
CA PHE A 79 3.06 -3.30 -6.57
C PHE A 79 4.44 -3.02 -7.18
N VAL A 80 5.48 -3.60 -6.58
CA VAL A 80 6.85 -3.61 -7.10
C VAL A 80 7.39 -5.03 -7.08
N THR A 81 8.01 -5.46 -8.18
CA THR A 81 8.73 -6.74 -8.21
C THR A 81 10.18 -6.53 -7.79
N ASN A 82 10.63 -7.33 -6.84
CA ASN A 82 12.00 -7.33 -6.36
C ASN A 82 12.54 -8.77 -6.26
N PRO A 83 13.41 -9.21 -7.18
CA PRO A 83 13.93 -10.58 -7.18
C PRO A 83 14.83 -10.92 -5.99
N TYR A 84 15.26 -9.91 -5.22
CA TYR A 84 16.00 -10.13 -3.98
C TYR A 84 15.10 -10.44 -2.78
N ALA A 85 13.80 -10.13 -2.87
CA ALA A 85 12.85 -10.47 -1.82
C ALA A 85 12.67 -11.99 -1.75
N ASP A 86 12.64 -12.51 -0.54
CA ASP A 86 12.39 -13.91 -0.20
C ASP A 86 10.89 -14.25 -0.16
N LYS A 87 10.07 -13.27 0.20
CA LYS A 87 8.61 -13.37 0.32
C LYS A 87 7.94 -12.04 -0.05
N ILE A 88 6.61 -12.02 0.00
CA ILE A 88 5.86 -10.77 -0.17
C ILE A 88 6.09 -9.90 1.07
N HIS A 89 6.48 -8.65 0.87
CA HIS A 89 6.65 -7.65 1.93
C HIS A 89 5.68 -6.48 1.72
N ILE A 90 5.23 -5.85 2.79
CA ILE A 90 4.38 -4.64 2.72
C ILE A 90 5.03 -3.47 3.45
N TYR A 91 4.88 -2.27 2.88
CA TYR A 91 5.44 -1.04 3.41
C TYR A 91 4.52 0.15 3.15
N ASP A 92 4.77 1.26 3.85
CA ASP A 92 4.16 2.55 3.51
C ASP A 92 4.83 3.12 2.25
N PHE A 93 4.03 3.38 1.22
CA PHE A 93 4.52 3.92 -0.04
C PHE A 93 5.03 5.36 0.09
N GLU A 94 4.43 6.19 0.94
CA GLU A 94 4.89 7.58 1.12
C GLU A 94 6.22 7.62 1.88
N GLU A 95 6.44 6.75 2.87
CA GLU A 95 7.75 6.59 3.50
C GLU A 95 8.81 6.18 2.46
N TRP A 96 8.50 5.16 1.64
CA TRP A 96 9.40 4.71 0.57
C TRP A 96 9.74 5.81 -0.45
N LYS A 97 8.72 6.54 -0.91
CA LYS A 97 8.85 7.66 -1.85
C LYS A 97 9.71 8.78 -1.27
N ASN A 98 9.54 9.12 0.00
CA ASN A 98 10.34 10.13 0.68
C ASN A 98 11.82 9.73 0.76
N VAL A 99 12.11 8.47 1.09
CA VAL A 99 13.50 7.97 1.16
C VAL A 99 14.15 7.86 -0.23
N THR A 100 13.36 7.55 -1.26
CA THR A 100 13.87 7.36 -2.63
C THR A 100 13.91 8.65 -3.46
N ARG A 101 13.22 9.72 -3.05
CA ARG A 101 13.06 10.98 -3.81
C ARG A 101 14.36 11.58 -4.36
N ASN A 102 15.44 11.51 -3.59
CA ASN A 102 16.75 12.09 -3.95
C ASN A 102 17.79 11.02 -4.34
N LYS A 103 17.38 9.76 -4.53
CA LYS A 103 18.28 8.65 -4.88
C LYS A 103 18.27 8.39 -6.38
N THR A 104 19.42 8.06 -6.93
CA THR A 104 19.51 7.59 -8.32
C THR A 104 18.90 6.20 -8.46
N GLN A 105 18.55 5.79 -9.68
CA GLN A 105 18.04 4.44 -9.93
C GLN A 105 19.02 3.34 -9.46
N PHE A 106 20.33 3.59 -9.60
CA PHE A 106 21.35 2.68 -9.09
C PHE A 106 21.30 2.56 -7.56
N GLN A 107 21.26 3.68 -6.85
CA GLN A 107 21.14 3.68 -5.38
C GLN A 107 19.84 3.03 -4.90
N ILE A 108 18.73 3.22 -5.63
CA ILE A 108 17.47 2.54 -5.33
C ILE A 108 17.62 1.03 -5.52
N ARG A 109 18.24 0.56 -6.61
CA ARG A 109 18.49 -0.88 -6.81
C ARG A 109 19.37 -1.47 -5.71
N GLU A 110 20.42 -0.77 -5.28
CA GLU A 110 21.25 -1.22 -4.16
C GLU A 110 20.45 -1.28 -2.84
N MET A 111 19.59 -0.30 -2.59
CA MET A 111 18.69 -0.32 -1.42
C MET A 111 17.73 -1.53 -1.46
N MET A 112 17.14 -1.81 -2.62
CA MET A 112 16.21 -2.93 -2.81
C MET A 112 16.86 -4.31 -2.56
N LYS A 113 18.18 -4.44 -2.64
CA LYS A 113 18.89 -5.68 -2.29
C LYS A 113 18.89 -5.99 -0.79
N THR A 114 18.82 -4.95 0.05
CA THR A 114 19.06 -5.06 1.50
C THR A 114 17.81 -4.80 2.33
N SER A 115 16.96 -3.87 1.89
CA SER A 115 15.71 -3.53 2.59
C SER A 115 14.47 -4.01 1.86
N PHE A 116 14.64 -4.66 0.72
CA PHE A 116 13.56 -5.12 -0.16
C PHE A 116 12.53 -4.06 -0.57
N GLY A 117 12.88 -2.77 -0.50
CA GLY A 117 11.93 -1.68 -0.74
C GLY A 117 11.20 -1.19 0.51
N GLY A 118 11.52 -1.74 1.66
CA GLY A 118 11.17 -1.16 2.95
C GLY A 118 12.10 -0.03 3.31
N VAL A 119 11.57 0.94 4.04
CA VAL A 119 12.37 1.71 4.98
C VAL A 119 12.33 0.88 6.25
N LYS A 120 13.47 0.29 6.67
CA LYS A 120 13.53 -0.26 8.02
C LYS A 120 13.17 0.91 8.93
N LYS A 121 12.02 0.87 9.61
CA LYS A 121 11.88 1.66 10.82
C LYS A 121 13.07 1.24 11.65
N ALA A 122 13.94 2.20 11.98
CA ALA A 122 14.94 1.93 12.99
C ALA A 122 14.16 1.32 14.15
N ASN A 123 14.49 0.09 14.55
CA ASN A 123 14.08 -0.35 15.85
C ASN A 123 14.61 0.74 16.79
N THR A 124 13.71 1.60 17.29
CA THR A 124 13.87 2.12 18.65
C THR A 124 13.63 0.94 19.58
N GLU A 125 14.57 0.00 19.55
CA GLU A 125 15.01 -0.78 20.69
C GLU A 125 16.32 -0.07 21.04
N ASN A 126 16.28 0.96 21.89
CA ASN A 126 16.56 0.83 23.31
C ASN A 126 17.75 -0.09 23.59
N GLU A 127 18.86 0.57 23.94
CA GLU A 127 20.12 0.10 24.57
C GLU A 127 21.18 -0.60 23.70
#